data_AF-A0A5S4ZNA4-F1
#
_entry.id   AF-A0A5S4ZNA4-F1
#
_cell.length_a   1.000
_cell.length_b   1.000
_cell.length_c   1.000
_cell.angle_alpha   90.00
_cell.angle_beta   90.00
_cell.angle_gamma   90.00
#
_symmetry.space_group_name_H-M   'P 1'
#
loop_
_entity.id
_entity.type
_entity.pdbx_description
1 polymer ?
#
loop_
_entity_poly.entity_id
_entity_poly.type
_entity_poly.pdbx_seq_one_letter_code
_entity_poly.pdbx_strand_id
1 'polypeptide(L)' 'MSREEILLEIEHLRARLYNLIDAGASFDELLQASQMLDNFIVMYHRVAA' A
#
# COMPACT_ATOMS: atom_id res chain seq x y z
N MET A 1 -6.58 10.63 -9.04
CA MET A 1 -6.81 9.18 -9.19
C MET A 1 -8.27 8.89 -8.92
N SER A 2 -8.86 8.00 -9.72
CA SER A 2 -10.18 7.43 -9.46
C SER A 2 -10.13 6.47 -8.27
N ARG A 3 -11.30 6.11 -7.76
CA ARG A 3 -11.43 5.13 -6.68
C ARG A 3 -10.87 3.76 -7.07
N GLU A 4 -11.04 3.35 -8.32
CA GLU A 4 -10.54 2.08 -8.86
C GLU A 4 -9.01 2.09 -8.98
N GLU A 5 -8.43 3.20 -9.44
CA GLU A 5 -6.97 3.36 -9.49
C GLU A 5 -6.36 3.30 -8.08
N ILE A 6 -7.00 3.92 -7.09
CA ILE A 6 -6.53 3.86 -5.69
C ILE A 6 -6.60 2.43 -5.15
N LEU A 7 -7.70 1.71 -5.43
CA LEU A 7 -7.84 0.33 -4.99
C LEU A 7 -6.76 -0.56 -5.62
N LEU A 8 -6.43 -0.35 -6.89
CA LEU A 8 -5.37 -1.08 -7.58
C LEU A 8 -4.00 -0.86 -6.91
N GLU A 9 -3.66 0.38 -6.57
CA GLU A 9 -2.42 0.69 -5.86
C GLU A 9 -2.36 0.07 -4.46
N ILE A 10 -3.50 0.00 -3.75
CA ILE A 10 -3.59 -0.71 -2.47
C ILE A 10 -3.27 -2.20 -2.64
N GLU A 11 -3.85 -2.87 -3.63
CA GLU A 11 -3.57 -4.30 -3.88
C GLU A 11 -2.11 -4.53 -4.30
N HIS A 12 -1.56 -3.66 -5.14
CA HIS A 12 -0.15 -3.71 -5.52
C HIS A 12 0.79 -3.55 -4.32
N LEU A 13 0.50 -2.61 -3.41
CA LEU A 13 1.30 -2.40 -2.21
C LEU A 13 1.19 -3.57 -1.23
N ARG A 14 0.03 -4.21 -1.09
CA ARG A 14 -0.10 -5.45 -0.31
C ARG A 14 0.75 -6.58 -0.90
N ALA A 15 0.67 -6.79 -2.21
CA ALA A 15 1.50 -7.80 -2.88
C ALA A 15 3.00 -7.51 -2.69
N ARG A 16 3.41 -6.24 -2.81
CA ARG A 16 4.79 -5.82 -2.55
C ARG A 16 5.23 -6.10 -1.12
N LEU A 17 4.38 -5.85 -0.12
CA LEU A 17 4.69 -6.15 1.27
C LEU A 17 4.94 -7.64 1.50
N TYR A 18 4.11 -8.53 0.93
CA TYR A 18 4.36 -9.97 1.00
C TYR A 18 5.69 -10.36 0.36
N ASN A 19 5.99 -9.83 -0.84
CA ASN A 19 7.27 -10.09 -1.50
C ASN A 19 8.48 -9.58 -0.70
N LEU A 20 8.35 -8.42 -0.04
CA LEU A 20 9.42 -7.87 0.80
C LEU A 20 9.68 -8.77 2.03
N ILE A 21 8.62 -9.29 2.65
CA ILE A 21 8.74 -10.24 3.77
C ILE A 21 9.45 -11.51 3.30
N ASP A 22 9.00 -12.09 2.18
CA ASP A 22 9.58 -13.31 1.62
C ASP A 22 11.05 -13.13 1.20
N ALA A 23 11.41 -11.93 0.72
CA ALA A 23 12.77 -11.58 0.36
C ALA A 23 13.69 -11.26 1.56
N GLY A 24 13.16 -11.26 2.79
CA GLY A 24 13.91 -10.90 3.99
C GLY A 24 14.28 -9.41 4.04
N ALA A 25 13.41 -8.55 3.52
CA ALA A 25 13.62 -7.10 3.51
C ALA A 25 13.83 -6.54 4.92
N SER A 26 14.53 -5.41 4.97
CA SER A 26 14.76 -4.70 6.22
C SER A 26 13.47 -4.16 6.82
N PHE A 27 13.49 -3.93 8.14
CA PHE A 27 12.36 -3.30 8.83
C PHE A 27 12.00 -1.93 8.23
N ASP A 28 12.99 -1.14 7.81
CA ASP A 28 12.75 0.18 7.22
C ASP A 28 12.01 0.09 5.88
N GLU A 29 12.33 -0.90 5.04
CA GLU A 29 11.63 -1.13 3.77
C GLU A 29 10.18 -1.57 4.00
N LEU A 30 9.95 -2.43 4.99
CA LEU A 30 8.61 -2.85 5.38
C LEU A 30 7.80 -1.67 5.94
N LEU A 31 8.42 -0.84 6.78
CA LEU A 31 7.79 0.34 7.37
C LEU A 31 7.38 1.35 6.29
N GLN A 32 8.28 1.64 5.34
CA GLN A 32 7.97 2.56 4.24
C GLN A 32 6.81 2.03 3.38
N ALA A 33 6.83 0.75 3.01
CA ALA A 33 5.75 0.15 2.23
C ALA A 33 4.41 0.16 2.99
N SER A 34 4.44 -0.08 4.31
CA SER A 34 3.25 0.01 5.18
C SER A 34 2.69 1.43 5.24
N GLN A 35 3.53 2.45 5.44
CA GLN A 35 3.09 3.84 5.49
C GLN A 35 2.50 4.30 4.14
N MET A 36 3.09 3.86 3.03
CA MET A 36 2.52 4.13 1.71
C MET A 36 1.13 3.49 1.56
N LEU A 37 0.95 2.25 2.02
CA LEU A 37 -0.34 1.57 1.99
C LEU A 37 -1.40 2.34 2.80
N ASP A 38 -1.05 2.79 4.00
CA ASP A 38 -1.95 3.58 4.87
C ASP A 38 -2.41 4.87 4.18
N ASN A 39 -1.51 5.57 3.49
CA ASN A 39 -1.84 6.79 2.75
C ASN A 39 -2.88 6.53 1.65
N PHE A 40 -2.73 5.43 0.90
CA PHE A 40 -3.70 5.07 -0.13
C PHE A 40 -5.04 4.63 0.44
N ILE A 41 -5.07 3.93 1.58
CA ILE A 41 -6.31 3.58 2.28
C ILE A 41 -7.06 4.85 2.71
N VAL A 42 -6.35 5.82 3.28
CA VAL A 42 -6.94 7.13 3.64
C VAL A 42 -7.47 7.85 2.40
N MET A 43 -6.71 7.88 1.31
CA MET A 43 -7.16 8.46 0.03
C MET A 43 -8.43 7.78 -0.49
N TYR A 44 -8.50 6.45 -0.44
CA TYR A 44 -9.66 5.68 -0.89
C TYR A 44 -10.93 6.10 -0.15
N HIS A 45 -10.84 6.21 1.17
CA HIS A 45 -11.98 6.63 2.00
C HIS A 45 -12.36 8.10 1.80
N ARG A 46 -11.39 8.98 1.51
CA ARG A 46 -11.67 10.40 1.19
C ARG A 46 -12.38 10.58 -0.14
N VAL A 47 -12.05 9.77 -1.15
CA VAL A 47 -12.72 9.80 -2.45
C VAL A 47 -14.12 9.15 -2.39
N ALA A 48 -14.40 8.34 -1.36
CA ALA A 48 -15.71 7.74 -1.12
C ALA A 48 -16.68 8.66 -0.31
N ALA A 49 -16.21 9.81 0.17
CA ALA A 49 -16.96 10.76 1.00
C ALA A 49 -17.56 11.92 0.20
#